data_AF-A0A2E4PPQ0-F1
#
_entry.id   AF-A0A2E4PPQ0-F1
#
_cell.length_a   1.000
_cell.length_b   1.000
_cell.length_c   1.000
_cell.angle_alpha   90.00
_cell.angle_beta   90.00
_cell.angle_gamma   90.00
#
_symmetry.space_group_name_H-M   'P 1'
#
loop_
_entity.id
_entity.type
_entity.pdbx_description
1 polymer ?
#
loop_
_entity_poly.entity_id
_entity_poly.type
_entity_poly.pdbx_seq_one_letter_code
_entity_poly.pdbx_strand_id
1 'polypeptide(L)'
;MKIKNDPRKKYIFAGGIVVAVFFLAFGVISQAGYVFSGPYLVRGGVLEITNAVPNSIVFIDNRRVGRIQNNGSGEFIGIKPGTRNVLVAQSERWPWILDFDISAGSKVTVVPLQVLEETDGEILSTITDPIRIRAEQEIAQYREPTRIQPLNRANVFVWVEGTSILTQDGDTVRTVFSSASPIRNVFWYGDRSDAIIVATQANVFALDLRASSIQNFQPIYSGSAPKAVADPSRSNKIFVNEADQYFSVSI
;
A
#
# COMPACT_ATOMS: atom_id res chain seq x y z
N MET A 1 -70.97 14.31 9.07
CA MET A 1 -70.21 13.06 9.26
C MET A 1 -69.10 13.33 10.28
N LYS A 2 -69.21 12.85 11.54
CA LYS A 2 -68.18 13.08 12.59
C LYS A 2 -67.04 12.08 12.39
N ILE A 3 -65.86 12.58 12.01
CA ILE A 3 -64.65 11.76 11.95
C ILE A 3 -64.28 11.38 13.39
N LYS A 4 -64.39 10.10 13.74
CA LYS A 4 -64.03 9.59 15.06
C LYS A 4 -62.50 9.61 15.16
N ASN A 5 -61.96 10.49 16.01
CA ASN A 5 -60.53 10.58 16.27
C ASN A 5 -60.06 9.29 16.95
N ASP A 6 -59.34 8.44 16.22
CA ASP A 6 -58.67 7.26 16.78
C ASP A 6 -57.36 7.71 17.45
N PRO A 7 -57.23 7.63 18.79
CA PRO A 7 -56.03 8.06 19.50
C PRO A 7 -54.77 7.31 19.03
N ARG A 8 -54.90 6.10 18.47
CA ARG A 8 -53.78 5.32 17.94
C ARG A 8 -53.08 6.03 16.78
N LYS A 9 -53.82 6.75 15.94
CA LYS A 9 -53.25 7.51 14.82
C LYS A 9 -52.33 8.63 15.29
N LYS A 10 -52.63 9.26 16.43
CA LYS A 10 -51.77 10.29 17.02
C LYS A 10 -50.44 9.72 17.52
N TYR A 11 -50.46 8.57 18.18
CA TYR A 11 -49.24 7.91 18.66
C TYR A 11 -48.36 7.39 17.52
N ILE A 12 -48.97 6.82 16.48
CA ILE A 12 -48.23 6.38 15.28
C ILE A 12 -47.55 7.58 14.60
N PHE A 13 -48.26 8.69 14.46
CA PHE A 13 -47.71 9.91 13.85
C PHE A 13 -46.58 10.51 14.69
N ALA A 14 -46.77 10.64 16.01
CA ALA A 14 -45.75 11.14 16.93
C ALA A 14 -44.51 10.22 16.94
N GLY A 15 -44.71 8.89 16.96
CA GLY A 15 -43.62 7.92 16.85
C GLY A 15 -42.86 8.06 15.54
N GLY A 16 -43.57 8.25 14.42
CA GLY A 16 -42.96 8.51 13.11
C GLY A 16 -42.08 9.76 13.10
N ILE A 17 -42.55 10.87 13.70
CA ILE A 17 -41.76 12.11 13.81
C ILE A 17 -40.49 11.88 14.63
N VAL A 18 -40.59 11.21 15.78
CA VAL A 18 -39.42 10.94 16.64
C VAL A 18 -38.37 10.11 15.92
N VAL A 19 -38.80 9.07 15.20
CA VAL A 19 -37.90 8.24 14.40
C VAL A 19 -37.24 9.06 13.29
N ALA A 20 -37.99 9.90 12.58
CA ALA A 20 -37.45 10.75 11.52
C ALA A 20 -36.41 11.76 12.06
N VAL A 21 -36.69 12.42 13.18
CA VAL A 21 -35.75 13.34 13.84
C VAL A 21 -34.48 12.61 14.27
N PHE A 22 -34.61 11.39 14.79
CA PHE A 22 -33.46 10.58 15.19
C PHE A 22 -32.57 10.21 13.99
N PHE A 23 -33.15 9.79 12.86
CA PHE A 23 -32.40 9.51 11.63
C PHE A 23 -31.73 10.77 11.07
N LEU A 24 -32.39 11.92 11.10
CA LEU A 24 -31.80 13.19 10.68
C LEU A 24 -30.62 13.58 11.57
N ALA A 25 -30.78 13.49 12.90
CA ALA A 25 -29.70 13.78 13.84
C ALA A 25 -28.50 12.83 13.61
N PHE A 26 -28.76 11.53 13.40
CA PHE A 26 -27.69 10.57 13.12
C PHE A 26 -26.99 10.84 11.78
N GLY A 27 -27.75 11.23 10.75
CA GLY A 27 -27.21 11.64 9.46
C GLY A 27 -26.29 12.86 9.57
N VAL A 28 -26.71 13.89 10.31
CA VAL A 28 -25.91 15.11 10.54
C VAL A 28 -24.64 14.80 11.33
N ILE A 29 -24.72 14.00 12.39
CA ILE A 29 -23.57 13.58 13.20
C ILE A 29 -22.53 12.83 12.34
N SER A 30 -23.00 11.90 11.50
CA SER A 30 -22.15 11.14 10.58
C SER A 30 -21.49 12.04 9.53
N GLN A 31 -22.24 12.97 8.93
CA GLN A 31 -21.71 13.94 7.96
C GLN A 31 -20.68 14.90 8.59
N ALA A 32 -20.86 15.25 9.87
CA ALA A 32 -19.89 16.05 10.62
C ALA A 32 -18.61 15.27 11.01
N GLY A 33 -18.51 13.99 10.64
CA GLY A 33 -17.35 13.14 10.90
C GLY A 33 -17.26 12.64 12.35
N TYR A 34 -18.36 12.69 13.11
CA TYR A 34 -18.40 12.14 14.47
C TYR A 34 -18.79 10.67 14.45
N VAL A 35 -18.19 9.91 15.36
CA VAL A 35 -18.39 8.46 15.50
C VAL A 35 -18.54 8.06 16.96
N PHE A 36 -19.28 6.98 17.19
CA PHE A 36 -19.39 6.39 18.52
C PHE A 36 -18.17 5.52 18.84
N SER A 37 -17.48 5.84 19.93
CA SER A 37 -16.42 5.02 20.52
C SER A 37 -16.80 4.64 21.95
N GLY A 38 -17.45 3.49 22.10
CA GLY A 38 -18.08 3.12 23.37
C GLY A 38 -19.31 3.99 23.66
N PRO A 39 -19.48 4.51 24.89
CA PRO A 39 -20.60 5.40 25.23
C PRO A 39 -20.38 6.85 24.77
N TYR A 40 -19.20 7.19 24.24
CA TYR A 40 -18.83 8.55 23.90
C TYR A 40 -18.96 8.81 22.39
N LEU A 41 -19.44 10.00 22.06
CA LEU A 41 -19.37 10.55 20.72
C LEU A 41 -18.04 11.32 20.58
N VAL A 42 -17.20 10.90 19.65
CA VAL A 42 -15.88 11.51 19.40
C VAL A 42 -15.75 11.93 17.95
N ARG A 43 -14.87 12.90 17.67
CA ARG A 43 -14.52 13.24 16.28
C ARG A 43 -13.74 12.07 15.69
N GLY A 44 -14.22 11.51 14.58
CA GLY A 44 -13.52 10.47 13.85
C GLY A 44 -12.20 10.99 13.28
N GLY A 45 -11.27 10.07 13.04
CA GLY A 45 -10.05 10.36 12.32
C GLY A 45 -10.29 10.49 10.81
N VAL A 46 -9.25 10.93 10.12
CA VAL A 46 -9.18 11.05 8.66
C VAL A 46 -8.04 10.18 8.12
N LEU A 47 -8.36 9.26 7.21
CA LEU A 47 -7.35 8.56 6.42
C LEU A 47 -7.23 9.27 5.07
N GLU A 48 -6.02 9.74 4.78
CA GLU A 48 -5.65 10.25 3.47
C GLU A 48 -4.81 9.19 2.75
N ILE A 49 -5.23 8.84 1.54
CA ILE A 49 -4.48 7.97 0.65
C ILE A 49 -3.93 8.84 -0.47
N THR A 50 -2.63 8.72 -0.75
CA THR A 50 -1.95 9.48 -1.82
C THR A 50 -1.17 8.55 -2.74
N ASN A 51 -0.88 9.02 -3.96
CA ASN A 51 -0.16 8.29 -5.01
C ASN A 51 -0.72 6.88 -5.29
N ALA A 52 -2.02 6.71 -5.09
CA ALA A 52 -2.72 5.49 -5.44
C ALA A 52 -3.19 5.56 -6.90
N VAL A 53 -3.41 4.40 -7.51
CA VAL A 53 -3.94 4.33 -8.86
C VAL A 53 -5.38 4.86 -8.87
N PRO A 54 -5.74 5.78 -9.77
CA PRO A 54 -7.10 6.28 -9.90
C PRO A 54 -8.15 5.18 -9.96
N ASN A 55 -9.32 5.44 -9.38
CA ASN A 55 -10.47 4.52 -9.33
C ASN A 55 -10.27 3.24 -8.51
N SER A 56 -9.12 3.05 -7.85
CA SER A 56 -8.90 1.97 -6.87
C SER A 56 -10.01 1.99 -5.81
N ILE A 57 -10.49 0.81 -5.43
CA ILE A 57 -11.53 0.65 -4.41
C ILE A 57 -10.85 0.58 -3.04
N VAL A 58 -11.38 1.35 -2.09
CA VAL A 58 -10.84 1.42 -0.73
C VAL A 58 -11.79 0.72 0.23
N PHE A 59 -11.23 -0.15 1.05
CA PHE A 59 -11.90 -0.85 2.13
C PHE A 59 -11.23 -0.48 3.46
N ILE A 60 -12.04 -0.22 4.49
CA ILE A 60 -11.56 -0.03 5.86
C ILE A 60 -12.31 -1.03 6.73
N ASP A 61 -11.59 -1.81 7.53
CA ASP A 61 -12.14 -2.89 8.37
C ASP A 61 -13.10 -3.82 7.57
N ASN A 62 -12.64 -4.26 6.39
CA ASN A 62 -13.38 -5.11 5.44
C ASN A 62 -14.69 -4.50 4.88
N ARG A 63 -14.90 -3.19 5.01
CA ARG A 63 -16.07 -2.48 4.45
C ARG A 63 -15.62 -1.53 3.36
N ARG A 64 -16.26 -1.58 2.20
CA ARG A 64 -16.02 -0.63 1.11
C ARG A 64 -16.43 0.77 1.56
N VAL A 65 -15.49 1.70 1.60
CA VAL A 65 -15.71 3.10 2.01
C VAL A 65 -15.75 4.07 0.85
N GLY A 66 -15.12 3.74 -0.28
CA GLY A 66 -15.15 4.61 -1.46
C GLY A 66 -14.18 4.20 -2.55
N ARG A 67 -13.72 5.19 -3.32
CA ARG A 67 -12.74 5.03 -4.41
C ARG A 67 -11.73 6.16 -4.39
N ILE A 68 -10.53 5.88 -4.89
CA ILE A 68 -9.48 6.89 -5.16
C ILE A 68 -9.92 7.77 -6.33
N GLN A 69 -9.72 9.08 -6.18
CA GLN A 69 -10.07 10.08 -7.19
C GLN A 69 -9.12 10.03 -8.39
N ASN A 70 -9.45 10.78 -9.44
CA ASN A 70 -8.66 10.82 -10.68
C ASN A 70 -7.23 11.38 -10.48
N ASN A 71 -6.99 12.14 -9.42
CA ASN A 71 -5.66 12.67 -9.09
C ASN A 71 -4.81 11.69 -8.25
N GLY A 72 -5.27 10.45 -8.03
CA GLY A 72 -4.57 9.45 -7.23
C GLY A 72 -4.64 9.65 -5.72
N SER A 73 -5.52 10.54 -5.25
CA SER A 73 -5.76 10.77 -3.81
C SER A 73 -7.17 10.40 -3.37
N GLY A 74 -7.35 10.15 -2.08
CA GLY A 74 -8.66 9.94 -1.48
C GLY A 74 -8.63 10.29 0.01
N GLU A 75 -9.68 10.96 0.49
CA GLU A 75 -9.84 11.32 1.90
C GLU A 75 -11.08 10.60 2.47
N PHE A 76 -10.89 9.85 3.55
CA PHE A 76 -11.92 9.06 4.21
C PHE A 76 -12.07 9.54 5.65
N ILE A 77 -13.16 10.28 5.89
CA ILE A 77 -13.48 10.90 7.18
C ILE A 77 -14.37 10.00 8.04
N GLY A 78 -14.37 10.25 9.36
CA GLY A 78 -15.25 9.51 10.28
C GLY A 78 -14.72 8.12 10.60
N ILE A 79 -13.40 7.93 10.63
CA ILE A 79 -12.80 6.65 11.01
C ILE A 79 -12.76 6.55 12.53
N LYS A 80 -13.24 5.41 13.06
CA LYS A 80 -13.22 5.17 14.51
C LYS A 80 -11.78 5.08 15.02
N PRO A 81 -11.42 5.77 16.12
CA PRO A 81 -10.08 5.67 16.71
C PRO A 81 -9.66 4.23 17.05
N GLY A 82 -8.35 4.00 17.11
CA GLY A 82 -7.69 2.71 17.38
C GLY A 82 -6.93 2.16 16.17
N THR A 83 -6.40 0.94 16.30
CA THR A 83 -5.79 0.20 15.19
C THR A 83 -6.86 -0.24 14.21
N ARG A 84 -6.61 0.04 12.93
CA ARG A 84 -7.51 -0.19 11.80
C ARG A 84 -6.75 -0.84 10.67
N ASN A 85 -7.48 -1.45 9.75
CA ASN A 85 -6.91 -1.99 8.53
C ASN A 85 -7.47 -1.26 7.30
N VAL A 86 -6.60 -0.90 6.37
CA VAL A 86 -6.99 -0.41 5.04
C VAL A 86 -6.57 -1.43 3.99
N LEU A 87 -7.47 -1.70 3.04
CA LEU A 87 -7.18 -2.43 1.82
C LEU A 87 -7.48 -1.55 0.61
N VAL A 88 -6.51 -1.43 -0.30
CA VAL A 88 -6.65 -0.70 -1.56
C VAL A 88 -6.48 -1.70 -2.69
N ALA A 89 -7.51 -1.82 -3.54
CA ALA A 89 -7.53 -2.79 -4.64
C ALA A 89 -7.88 -2.13 -5.98
N GLN A 90 -7.26 -2.63 -7.05
CA GLN A 90 -7.57 -2.28 -8.44
C GLN A 90 -7.48 -3.57 -9.28
N SER A 91 -8.17 -3.63 -10.41
CA SER A 91 -8.40 -4.88 -11.15
C SER A 91 -7.17 -5.51 -11.83
N GLU A 92 -6.09 -4.77 -12.00
CA GLU A 92 -4.87 -5.18 -12.73
C GLU A 92 -3.65 -5.08 -11.82
N ARG A 93 -3.85 -4.90 -10.52
CA ARG A 93 -2.79 -4.68 -9.54
C ARG A 93 -3.05 -5.48 -8.29
N TRP A 94 -1.96 -5.97 -7.71
CA TRP A 94 -2.01 -6.67 -6.45
C TRP A 94 -2.67 -5.79 -5.38
N PRO A 95 -3.62 -6.33 -4.60
CA PRO A 95 -4.22 -5.60 -3.51
C PRO A 95 -3.15 -5.28 -2.46
N TRP A 96 -3.28 -4.11 -1.86
CA TRP A 96 -2.38 -3.65 -0.81
C TRP A 96 -3.14 -3.51 0.49
N ILE A 97 -2.60 -4.08 1.57
CA ILE A 97 -3.23 -4.08 2.89
C ILE A 97 -2.27 -3.51 3.94
N LEU A 98 -2.75 -2.65 4.82
CA LEU A 98 -1.92 -2.05 5.87
C LEU A 98 -2.73 -1.85 7.15
N ASP A 99 -2.13 -2.22 8.27
CA ASP A 99 -2.60 -1.80 9.59
C ASP A 99 -2.08 -0.40 9.93
N PHE A 100 -2.96 0.45 10.46
CA PHE A 100 -2.61 1.80 10.86
C PHE A 100 -3.33 2.19 12.15
N ASP A 101 -2.66 2.99 12.98
CA ASP A 101 -3.24 3.57 14.19
C ASP A 101 -3.79 4.96 13.90
N ILE A 102 -5.01 5.23 14.34
CA ILE A 102 -5.63 6.54 14.19
C ILE A 102 -6.26 7.02 15.50
N SER A 103 -5.98 8.28 15.84
CA SER A 103 -6.55 8.95 17.02
C SER A 103 -7.78 9.77 16.66
N ALA A 104 -8.58 10.13 17.67
CA ALA A 104 -9.75 10.99 17.49
C ALA A 104 -9.36 12.35 16.88
N GLY A 105 -9.98 12.71 15.75
CA GLY A 105 -9.72 13.95 15.02
C GLY A 105 -8.35 14.05 14.36
N SER A 106 -7.49 13.02 14.44
CA SER A 106 -6.18 13.01 13.77
C SER A 106 -6.29 12.64 12.29
N LYS A 107 -5.28 13.03 11.51
CA LYS A 107 -5.11 12.65 10.11
C LYS A 107 -3.94 11.69 9.97
N VAL A 108 -4.12 10.60 9.22
CA VAL A 108 -3.08 9.63 8.86
C VAL A 108 -2.98 9.60 7.34
N THR A 109 -1.77 9.74 6.81
CA THR A 109 -1.50 9.67 5.36
C THR A 109 -0.79 8.37 5.02
N VAL A 110 -1.30 7.65 4.03
CA VAL A 110 -0.70 6.39 3.54
C VAL A 110 -0.47 6.42 2.03
N VAL A 111 0.54 5.68 1.59
CA VAL A 111 0.90 5.51 0.18
C VAL A 111 0.84 4.01 -0.16
N PRO A 112 -0.20 3.53 -0.87
CA PRO A 112 -0.32 2.13 -1.23
C PRO A 112 0.81 1.65 -2.13
N LEU A 113 1.30 0.42 -1.93
CA LEU A 113 2.18 -0.25 -2.89
C LEU A 113 1.28 -1.00 -3.88
N GLN A 114 1.19 -0.55 -5.13
CA GLN A 114 0.32 -1.18 -6.12
C GLN A 114 1.16 -1.58 -7.34
N VAL A 115 1.64 -2.82 -7.37
CA VAL A 115 2.35 -3.42 -8.51
C VAL A 115 1.35 -4.06 -9.47
N LEU A 116 1.62 -4.00 -10.77
CA LEU A 116 0.82 -4.70 -11.80
C LEU A 116 0.85 -6.22 -11.58
N GLU A 117 -0.29 -6.88 -11.76
CA GLU A 117 -0.36 -8.35 -11.71
C GLU A 117 0.37 -8.99 -12.89
N GLU A 118 0.22 -8.38 -14.07
CA GLU A 118 0.93 -8.73 -15.29
C GLU A 118 1.87 -7.58 -15.65
N THR A 119 3.17 -7.81 -15.53
CA THR A 119 4.18 -6.84 -15.93
C THR A 119 4.69 -7.14 -17.33
N ASP A 120 4.60 -6.17 -18.22
CA ASP A 120 5.24 -6.27 -19.52
C ASP A 120 6.76 -6.04 -19.41
N GLY A 121 7.52 -7.06 -19.79
CA GLY A 121 8.98 -6.98 -19.92
C GLY A 121 9.36 -6.74 -21.38
N GLU A 122 10.04 -5.64 -21.65
CA GLU A 122 10.63 -5.38 -22.97
C GLU A 122 11.97 -6.11 -23.09
N ILE A 123 12.09 -7.02 -24.05
CA ILE A 123 13.34 -7.76 -24.31
C ILE A 123 14.38 -6.82 -24.92
N LEU A 124 15.54 -6.69 -24.27
CA LEU A 124 16.68 -5.90 -24.72
C LEU A 124 17.59 -6.77 -25.60
N SER A 125 17.13 -7.09 -26.81
CA SER A 125 17.76 -8.09 -27.69
C SER A 125 19.06 -7.61 -28.34
N THR A 126 19.21 -6.31 -28.59
CA THR A 126 20.31 -5.76 -29.39
C THR A 126 21.53 -5.46 -28.52
N ILE A 127 22.65 -6.14 -28.76
CA ILE A 127 23.91 -5.97 -27.97
C ILE A 127 24.43 -4.53 -28.02
N THR A 128 24.20 -3.82 -29.12
CA THR A 128 24.63 -2.43 -29.30
C THR A 128 23.62 -1.41 -28.77
N ASP A 129 22.49 -1.83 -28.21
CA ASP A 129 21.52 -0.92 -27.60
C ASP A 129 22.11 -0.32 -26.31
N PRO A 130 22.21 1.03 -26.21
CA PRO A 130 22.67 1.68 -25.00
C PRO A 130 21.92 1.28 -23.72
N ILE A 131 20.62 0.95 -23.82
CA ILE A 131 19.81 0.51 -22.68
C ILE A 131 20.28 -0.86 -22.19
N ARG A 132 20.55 -1.79 -23.11
CA ARG A 132 21.08 -3.12 -22.78
C ARG A 132 22.48 -3.02 -22.16
N ILE A 133 23.37 -2.25 -22.77
CA ILE A 133 24.74 -2.04 -22.25
C ILE A 133 24.69 -1.51 -20.82
N ARG A 134 23.79 -0.56 -20.53
CA ARG A 134 23.57 -0.06 -19.18
C ARG A 134 23.05 -1.15 -18.25
N ALA A 135 22.04 -1.92 -18.66
CA ALA A 135 21.51 -3.02 -17.86
C ALA A 135 22.61 -4.05 -17.48
N GLU A 136 23.46 -4.42 -18.43
CA GLU A 136 24.63 -5.27 -18.22
C GLU A 136 25.60 -4.67 -17.19
N GLN A 137 25.90 -3.37 -17.31
CA GLN A 137 26.79 -2.66 -16.40
C GLN A 137 26.23 -2.60 -14.97
N GLU A 138 24.97 -2.18 -14.80
CA GLU A 138 24.32 -2.05 -13.49
C GLU A 138 24.25 -3.41 -12.78
N ILE A 139 23.91 -4.48 -13.50
CA ILE A 139 23.86 -5.84 -12.95
C ILE A 139 25.25 -6.34 -12.55
N ALA A 140 26.29 -6.04 -13.34
CA ALA A 140 27.67 -6.41 -13.02
C ALA A 140 28.24 -5.60 -11.83
N GLN A 141 27.81 -4.35 -11.67
CA GLN A 141 28.27 -3.46 -10.60
C GLN A 141 27.51 -3.63 -9.29
N TYR A 142 26.36 -4.31 -9.30
CA TYR A 142 25.59 -4.56 -8.10
C TYR A 142 26.44 -5.18 -6.97
N ARG A 143 26.25 -4.67 -5.76
CA ARG A 143 26.81 -5.19 -4.52
C ARG A 143 25.67 -5.35 -3.52
N GLU A 144 25.64 -6.50 -2.85
CA GLU A 144 24.64 -6.74 -1.81
C GLU A 144 24.81 -5.73 -0.66
N PRO A 145 23.74 -5.05 -0.22
CA PRO A 145 23.84 -4.10 0.87
C PRO A 145 24.14 -4.85 2.16
N THR A 146 25.17 -4.39 2.87
CA THR A 146 25.63 -4.98 4.13
C THR A 146 25.39 -4.01 5.27
N ARG A 147 25.51 -4.45 6.52
CA ARG A 147 25.33 -3.56 7.67
C ARG A 147 26.29 -2.36 7.68
N ILE A 148 27.49 -2.50 7.11
CA ILE A 148 28.48 -1.41 7.00
C ILE A 148 28.25 -0.51 5.78
N GLN A 149 27.54 -1.01 4.77
CA GLN A 149 27.17 -0.28 3.56
C GLN A 149 25.70 -0.59 3.22
N PRO A 150 24.76 -0.11 4.06
CA PRO A 150 23.34 -0.38 3.84
C PRO A 150 22.82 0.47 2.68
N LEU A 151 21.70 0.05 2.10
CA LEU A 151 20.86 0.99 1.35
C LEU A 151 20.32 2.02 2.34
N ASN A 152 20.34 3.28 1.95
CA ASN A 152 19.80 4.36 2.76
C ASN A 152 18.86 5.22 1.92
N ARG A 153 17.67 5.52 2.45
CA ARG A 153 16.77 6.53 1.91
C ARG A 153 15.96 7.15 3.03
N ALA A 154 15.93 8.49 3.05
CA ALA A 154 15.44 9.27 4.18
C ALA A 154 16.14 8.84 5.48
N ASN A 155 15.43 8.17 6.39
CA ASN A 155 15.97 7.67 7.66
C ASN A 155 15.86 6.14 7.79
N VAL A 156 15.60 5.44 6.67
CA VAL A 156 15.45 3.99 6.63
C VAL A 156 16.71 3.38 6.02
N PHE A 157 17.34 2.50 6.79
CA PHE A 157 18.48 1.71 6.35
C PHE A 157 18.03 0.27 6.07
N VAL A 158 18.52 -0.33 5.00
CA VAL A 158 18.21 -1.71 4.62
C VAL A 158 19.49 -2.45 4.28
N TRP A 159 19.66 -3.65 4.82
CA TRP A 159 20.77 -4.53 4.49
C TRP A 159 20.38 -6.00 4.54
N VAL A 160 21.24 -6.85 4.01
CA VAL A 160 21.08 -8.30 4.00
C VAL A 160 22.05 -8.93 5.01
N GLU A 161 21.56 -9.91 5.76
CA GLU A 161 22.37 -10.82 6.57
C GLU A 161 21.95 -12.28 6.25
N GLY A 162 22.78 -12.97 5.48
CA GLY A 162 22.50 -14.35 5.03
C GLY A 162 21.28 -14.39 4.10
N THR A 163 20.18 -14.99 4.57
CA THR A 163 18.92 -15.06 3.81
C THR A 163 17.83 -14.13 4.35
N SER A 164 18.20 -13.19 5.22
CA SER A 164 17.27 -12.23 5.83
C SER A 164 17.57 -10.80 5.40
N ILE A 165 16.51 -10.01 5.22
CA ILE A 165 16.57 -8.57 5.01
C ILE A 165 16.20 -7.91 6.34
N LEU A 166 17.09 -7.03 6.79
CA LEU A 166 16.90 -6.23 7.98
C LEU A 166 16.67 -4.78 7.58
N THR A 167 15.86 -4.09 8.37
CA THR A 167 15.69 -2.64 8.28
C THR A 167 15.97 -1.98 9.61
N GLN A 168 16.42 -0.74 9.54
CA GLN A 168 16.54 0.16 10.68
C GLN A 168 15.80 1.46 10.40
N ASP A 169 14.90 1.84 11.30
CA ASP A 169 14.19 3.12 11.32
C ASP A 169 14.37 3.75 12.71
N GLY A 170 15.17 4.82 12.78
CA GLY A 170 15.69 5.33 14.05
C GLY A 170 16.53 4.29 14.78
N ASP A 171 16.16 3.98 16.03
CA ASP A 171 16.83 2.99 16.87
C ASP A 171 16.24 1.57 16.73
N THR A 172 15.17 1.42 15.93
CA THR A 172 14.47 0.14 15.80
C THR A 172 15.05 -0.65 14.64
N VAL A 173 15.70 -1.78 14.95
CA VAL A 173 16.13 -2.78 13.95
C VAL A 173 15.12 -3.92 13.92
N ARG A 174 14.67 -4.32 12.72
CA ARG A 174 13.77 -5.47 12.54
C ARG A 174 14.11 -6.28 11.30
N THR A 175 13.84 -7.57 11.34
CA THR A 175 13.81 -8.42 10.14
C THR A 175 12.49 -8.21 9.42
N VAL A 176 12.52 -7.76 8.17
CA VAL A 176 11.31 -7.55 7.35
C VAL A 176 11.03 -8.72 6.41
N PHE A 177 12.04 -9.53 6.12
CA PHE A 177 11.91 -10.69 5.26
C PHE A 177 12.97 -11.73 5.57
N SER A 178 12.59 -13.00 5.49
CA SER A 178 13.51 -14.13 5.54
C SER A 178 13.14 -15.12 4.44
N SER A 179 14.13 -15.60 3.71
CA SER A 179 13.99 -16.53 2.60
C SER A 179 14.65 -17.87 2.92
N ALA A 180 14.12 -18.95 2.34
CA ALA A 180 14.79 -20.25 2.35
C ALA A 180 15.98 -20.30 1.36
N SER A 181 15.96 -19.44 0.34
CA SER A 181 17.01 -19.31 -0.67
C SER A 181 17.82 -18.02 -0.49
N PRO A 182 19.08 -17.96 -0.96
CA PRO A 182 19.87 -16.74 -0.93
C PRO A 182 19.16 -15.57 -1.63
N ILE A 183 19.29 -14.40 -1.03
CA ILE A 183 18.89 -13.14 -1.65
C ILE A 183 19.97 -12.78 -2.69
N ARG A 184 19.54 -12.40 -3.89
CA ARG A 184 20.45 -12.05 -5.00
C ARG A 184 20.61 -10.56 -5.14
N ASN A 185 19.49 -9.84 -5.11
CA ASN A 185 19.46 -8.40 -5.22
C ASN A 185 18.47 -7.77 -4.26
N VAL A 186 18.83 -6.64 -3.68
CA VAL A 186 17.96 -5.75 -2.90
C VAL A 186 18.26 -4.31 -3.30
N PHE A 187 17.23 -3.55 -3.66
CA PHE A 187 17.33 -2.13 -3.98
C PHE A 187 15.98 -1.43 -3.77
N TRP A 188 15.95 -0.10 -3.77
CA TRP A 188 14.71 0.64 -3.52
C TRP A 188 13.68 0.49 -4.65
N TYR A 189 12.39 0.47 -4.30
CA TYR A 189 11.31 0.54 -5.28
C TYR A 189 11.15 1.99 -5.77
N GLY A 190 11.74 2.30 -6.93
CA GLY A 190 11.70 3.64 -7.53
C GLY A 190 12.20 4.73 -6.58
N ASP A 191 11.33 5.69 -6.26
CA ASP A 191 11.62 6.82 -5.35
C ASP A 191 11.09 6.61 -3.92
N ARG A 192 10.51 5.45 -3.63
CA ARG A 192 9.92 5.13 -2.33
C ARG A 192 10.98 4.83 -1.28
N SER A 193 10.74 5.25 -0.04
CA SER A 193 11.53 4.90 1.14
C SER A 193 10.90 3.80 1.99
N ASP A 194 9.68 3.37 1.64
CA ASP A 194 8.86 2.40 2.37
C ASP A 194 8.68 1.09 1.59
N ALA A 195 9.37 0.91 0.46
CA ALA A 195 9.32 -0.32 -0.32
C ALA A 195 10.65 -0.59 -1.03
N ILE A 196 11.01 -1.86 -1.12
CA ILE A 196 12.20 -2.36 -1.84
C ILE A 196 11.79 -3.39 -2.89
N ILE A 197 12.68 -3.67 -3.83
CA ILE A 197 12.62 -4.80 -4.74
C ILE A 197 13.62 -5.83 -4.29
N VAL A 198 13.18 -7.09 -4.25
CA VAL A 198 13.97 -8.22 -3.81
C VAL A 198 14.00 -9.25 -4.94
N ALA A 199 15.20 -9.67 -5.34
CA ALA A 199 15.42 -10.83 -6.20
C ALA A 199 15.91 -12.00 -5.37
N THR A 200 15.25 -13.15 -5.51
CA THR A 200 15.60 -14.42 -4.86
C THR A 200 15.92 -15.48 -5.91
N GLN A 201 15.85 -16.76 -5.57
CA GLN A 201 16.14 -17.83 -6.51
C GLN A 201 15.27 -17.78 -7.78
N ALA A 202 13.96 -17.61 -7.66
CA ALA A 202 13.03 -17.73 -8.80
C ALA A 202 12.16 -16.48 -9.03
N ASN A 203 12.20 -15.51 -8.12
CA ASN A 203 11.24 -14.41 -8.13
C ASN A 203 11.94 -13.07 -7.90
N VAL A 204 11.43 -12.06 -8.59
CA VAL A 204 11.62 -10.64 -8.31
C VAL A 204 10.28 -10.09 -7.82
N PHE A 205 10.24 -9.43 -6.68
CA PHE A 205 9.00 -8.89 -6.11
C PHE A 205 9.25 -7.60 -5.36
N ALA A 206 8.21 -6.77 -5.25
CA ALA A 206 8.20 -5.63 -4.34
C ALA A 206 7.83 -6.07 -2.92
N LEU A 207 8.56 -5.54 -1.95
CA LEU A 207 8.37 -5.76 -0.52
C LEU A 207 8.09 -4.42 0.17
N ASP A 208 6.98 -4.35 0.88
CA ASP A 208 6.67 -3.22 1.78
C ASP A 208 7.57 -3.27 3.03
N LEU A 209 8.13 -2.15 3.47
CA LEU A 209 9.00 -2.13 4.65
C LEU A 209 8.27 -1.81 5.94
N ARG A 210 7.01 -1.36 5.87
CA ARG A 210 6.24 -0.91 7.04
C ARG A 210 5.90 -2.09 7.95
N ALA A 211 5.98 -1.85 9.26
CA ALA A 211 5.54 -2.83 10.25
C ALA A 211 4.01 -2.98 10.16
N SER A 212 3.54 -4.20 9.97
CA SER A 212 2.13 -4.57 9.86
C SER A 212 1.98 -6.02 10.28
N SER A 213 0.78 -6.43 10.70
CA SER A 213 0.50 -7.85 10.93
C SER A 213 0.54 -8.66 9.62
N ILE A 214 0.32 -7.98 8.50
CA ILE A 214 0.37 -8.54 7.15
C ILE A 214 1.49 -7.86 6.37
N GLN A 215 2.42 -8.67 5.89
CA GLN A 215 3.52 -8.24 5.05
C GLN A 215 3.09 -8.33 3.57
N ASN A 216 3.13 -7.21 2.84
CA ASN A 216 2.82 -7.21 1.41
C ASN A 216 4.02 -7.69 0.61
N PHE A 217 3.79 -8.71 -0.23
CA PHE A 217 4.69 -9.22 -1.24
C PHE A 217 3.98 -9.16 -2.58
N GLN A 218 4.53 -8.42 -3.54
CA GLN A 218 3.89 -8.23 -4.84
C GLN A 218 4.83 -8.67 -5.95
N PRO A 219 4.58 -9.84 -6.58
CA PRO A 219 5.40 -10.36 -7.67
C PRO A 219 5.56 -9.34 -8.81
N ILE A 220 6.78 -9.23 -9.33
CA ILE A 220 7.12 -8.41 -10.51
C ILE A 220 7.60 -9.33 -11.64
N TYR A 221 8.45 -10.33 -11.36
CA TYR A 221 8.97 -11.22 -12.40
C TYR A 221 9.24 -12.61 -11.82
N SER A 222 9.00 -13.65 -12.61
CA SER A 222 9.27 -15.04 -12.24
C SER A 222 10.17 -15.69 -13.29
N GLY A 223 11.24 -16.35 -12.84
CA GLY A 223 12.27 -16.98 -13.68
C GLY A 223 12.96 -18.14 -12.97
N SER A 224 14.08 -18.61 -13.50
CA SER A 224 14.86 -19.70 -12.89
C SER A 224 15.94 -19.20 -11.94
N ALA A 225 16.53 -18.04 -12.23
CA ALA A 225 17.62 -17.43 -11.47
C ALA A 225 17.72 -15.90 -11.69
N PRO A 226 16.62 -15.13 -11.59
CA PRO A 226 16.63 -13.75 -12.05
C PRO A 226 17.51 -12.89 -11.15
N LYS A 227 18.25 -11.98 -11.78
CA LYS A 227 18.89 -10.84 -11.12
C LYS A 227 18.15 -9.58 -11.50
N ALA A 228 18.04 -8.63 -10.59
CA ALA A 228 17.38 -7.37 -10.86
C ALA A 228 18.13 -6.18 -10.26
N VAL A 229 18.07 -5.04 -10.93
CA VAL A 229 18.59 -3.75 -10.48
C VAL A 229 17.68 -2.61 -10.93
N ALA A 230 17.74 -1.46 -10.28
CA ALA A 230 17.00 -0.27 -10.71
C ALA A 230 17.53 0.25 -12.06
N ASP A 231 16.65 0.83 -12.89
CA ASP A 231 17.09 1.67 -14.01
C ASP A 231 17.44 3.07 -13.47
N PRO A 232 18.73 3.48 -13.48
CA PRO A 232 19.12 4.77 -12.91
C PRO A 232 18.55 5.97 -13.68
N SER A 233 18.02 5.76 -14.89
CA SER A 233 17.41 6.82 -15.70
C SER A 233 15.90 6.95 -15.50
N ARG A 234 15.24 5.94 -14.91
CA ARG A 234 13.77 5.85 -14.81
C ARG A 234 13.38 5.15 -13.51
N SER A 235 12.87 5.89 -12.53
CA SER A 235 12.51 5.33 -11.22
C SER A 235 11.35 4.33 -11.27
N ASN A 236 10.54 4.34 -12.33
CA ASN A 236 9.45 3.37 -12.54
C ASN A 236 9.86 2.15 -13.38
N LYS A 237 11.16 1.86 -13.52
CA LYS A 237 11.65 0.71 -14.26
C LYS A 237 12.80 0.00 -13.55
N ILE A 238 12.90 -1.29 -13.84
CA ILE A 238 14.02 -2.15 -13.42
C ILE A 238 14.59 -2.88 -14.62
N PHE A 239 15.86 -3.24 -14.51
CA PHE A 239 16.47 -4.22 -15.38
C PHE A 239 16.42 -5.60 -14.73
N VAL A 240 16.06 -6.61 -15.51
CA VAL A 240 16.09 -8.01 -15.11
C VAL A 240 17.03 -8.78 -16.03
N ASN A 241 17.89 -9.62 -15.47
CA ASN A 241 18.71 -10.58 -16.22
C ASN A 241 18.30 -12.00 -15.84
N GLU A 242 17.97 -12.81 -16.85
CA GLU A 242 17.61 -14.22 -16.73
C GLU A 242 18.28 -14.97 -17.89
N ALA A 243 19.15 -15.93 -17.57
CA ALA A 243 19.85 -16.75 -18.57
C ALA A 243 20.47 -15.95 -19.73
N ASP A 244 21.23 -14.89 -19.42
CA ASP A 244 21.87 -13.96 -20.37
C ASP A 244 20.90 -13.14 -21.26
N GLN A 245 19.60 -13.23 -21.02
CA GLN A 245 18.60 -12.33 -21.58
C GLN A 245 18.35 -11.17 -20.63
N TYR A 246 18.24 -9.97 -21.19
CA TYR A 246 17.99 -8.74 -20.44
C TYR A 246 16.60 -8.20 -20.76
N PHE A 247 15.91 -7.75 -19.74
CA PHE A 247 14.56 -7.20 -19.83
C PHE A 247 14.51 -5.84 -19.14
N SER A 248 13.74 -4.92 -19.72
CA SER A 248 13.29 -3.69 -19.04
C SER A 248 11.85 -3.89 -18.58
N VAL A 249 11.62 -3.96 -17.27
CA VAL A 249 10.29 -4.21 -16.67
C VAL A 249 9.79 -2.93 -16.00
N SER A 250 8.52 -2.59 -16.22
CA SER A 250 7.88 -1.43 -15.56
C SER A 250 7.36 -1.81 -14.18
N ILE A 251 7.53 -0.90 -13.22
CA ILE A 251 7.08 -1.03 -11.82
C ILE A 251 6.19 0.16 -11.45
#